data_AF-A0A932NW18-F1
#
_entry.id   AF-A0A932NW18-F1
#
_cell.length_a   1.000
_cell.length_b   1.000
_cell.length_c   1.000
_cell.angle_alpha   90.00
_cell.angle_beta   90.00
_cell.angle_gamma   90.00
#
_symmetry.space_group_name_H-M   'P 1'
#
loop_
_entity.id
_entity.type
_entity.pdbx_description
1 polymer ?
#
loop_
_entity_poly.entity_id
_entity_poly.type
_entity_poly.pdbx_seq_one_letter_code
_entity_poly.pdbx_strand_id
1 'polypeptide(L)'
;MGKLSPSENQHHNVPGSRGGSGRGINISVIPEKRHEGFHVWSCNRTPEMLMRKMLIRAIGLEGKHALPLSALEDLFGETGVSDWTDLYDPDAVIWLCGKGDKEHVAKARDYAVEHWVEELSDTRWTINSLLYRRYFPVAAEDDDREFLRQAMMFFQTNSPQAAVQTLLTEKYKNELLWVKPLKDTVRRKLLTVLGCARPVSIGYKEEGPLVDMLKEHEMRIVSGIVHERSR
;
A
#
# COMPACT_ATOMS: atom_id res chain seq x y z
N MET A 1 -21.88 19.06 8.25
CA MET A 1 -20.55 19.22 7.61
C MET A 1 -20.39 20.69 7.24
N GLY A 2 -19.29 21.33 7.61
CA GLY A 2 -19.01 22.72 7.20
C GLY A 2 -18.81 22.84 5.69
N LYS A 3 -19.10 24.01 5.10
CA LYS A 3 -18.78 24.28 3.69
C LYS A 3 -17.27 24.19 3.49
N LEU A 4 -16.83 23.41 2.50
CA LEU A 4 -15.44 23.38 2.06
C LEU A 4 -15.05 24.76 1.54
N SER A 5 -13.81 25.17 1.80
CA SER A 5 -13.26 26.32 1.08
C SER A 5 -13.03 25.96 -0.40
N PRO A 6 -12.98 26.94 -1.31
CA PRO A 6 -12.78 26.69 -2.75
C PRO A 6 -11.50 25.93 -3.12
N SER A 7 -10.55 25.80 -2.19
CA SER A 7 -9.27 25.10 -2.38
C SER A 7 -9.21 23.72 -1.74
N GLU A 8 -10.34 23.19 -1.26
CA GLU A 8 -10.42 21.91 -0.56
C GLU A 8 -11.26 20.88 -1.32
N ASN A 9 -10.87 19.61 -1.20
CA ASN A 9 -11.52 18.48 -1.82
C ASN A 9 -11.74 17.35 -0.80
N GLN A 10 -12.65 16.42 -1.12
CA GLN A 10 -12.94 15.22 -0.35
C GLN A 10 -12.23 14.03 -0.96
N HIS A 11 -11.30 13.44 -0.18
CA HIS A 11 -10.54 12.27 -0.59
C HIS A 11 -11.11 11.00 0.06
N HIS A 12 -11.39 9.99 -0.76
CA HIS A 12 -11.73 8.66 -0.28
C HIS A 12 -10.45 7.88 -0.01
N ASN A 13 -10.18 7.57 1.26
CA ASN A 13 -8.96 6.86 1.66
C ASN A 13 -8.97 5.41 1.16
N VAL A 14 -10.06 4.69 1.40
CA VAL A 14 -10.42 3.49 0.64
C VAL A 14 -11.25 3.96 -0.56
N PRO A 15 -10.78 3.76 -1.80
CA PRO A 15 -11.51 4.23 -2.97
C PRO A 15 -12.87 3.53 -3.12
N GLY A 16 -13.85 4.21 -3.71
CA GLY A 16 -15.17 3.63 -3.99
C GLY A 16 -15.08 2.39 -4.90
N SER A 17 -14.16 2.41 -5.87
CA SER A 17 -13.82 1.25 -6.71
C SER A 17 -13.24 0.06 -5.94
N ARG A 18 -12.94 0.22 -4.64
CA ARG A 18 -12.42 -0.81 -3.72
C ARG A 18 -13.42 -1.16 -2.62
N GLY A 19 -14.66 -0.72 -2.76
CA GLY A 19 -15.65 -0.93 -1.72
C GLY A 19 -15.56 0.07 -0.57
N GLY A 20 -14.85 1.19 -0.75
CA GLY A 20 -14.85 2.30 0.19
C GLY A 20 -16.22 2.97 0.34
N SER A 21 -16.49 3.46 1.55
CA SER A 21 -17.71 4.18 1.89
C SER A 21 -17.63 5.67 1.53
N GLY A 22 -18.78 6.28 1.25
CA GLY A 22 -18.91 7.75 1.23
C GLY A 22 -19.09 8.38 2.61
N ARG A 23 -18.84 7.63 3.70
CA ARG A 23 -19.04 8.11 5.07
C ARG A 23 -17.82 8.89 5.56
N GLY A 24 -18.04 9.85 6.46
CA GLY A 24 -16.97 10.71 6.98
C GLY A 24 -15.77 9.99 7.60
N ILE A 25 -15.91 8.73 8.01
CA ILE A 25 -14.81 7.88 8.50
C ILE A 25 -13.79 7.53 7.40
N ASN A 26 -14.23 7.44 6.15
CA ASN A 26 -13.40 7.16 4.97
C ASN A 26 -13.02 8.42 4.17
N ILE A 27 -13.58 9.58 4.54
CA ILE A 27 -13.38 10.84 3.82
C ILE A 27 -12.46 11.77 4.60
N SER A 28 -11.36 12.17 3.97
CA SER A 28 -10.46 13.22 4.44
C SER A 28 -10.73 14.51 3.67
N VAL A 29 -10.68 15.66 4.36
CA VAL A 29 -10.67 16.97 3.70
C VAL A 29 -9.24 17.37 3.46
N ILE A 30 -8.88 17.62 2.20
CA ILE A 30 -7.50 17.93 1.80
C ILE A 30 -7.43 19.08 0.80
N PRO A 31 -6.31 19.81 0.72
CA PRO A 31 -6.10 20.79 -0.34
C PRO A 31 -6.17 20.13 -1.73
N GLU A 32 -6.84 20.78 -2.69
CA GLU A 32 -7.09 20.23 -4.03
C GLU A 32 -5.80 19.78 -4.74
N LYS A 33 -4.77 20.64 -4.76
CA LYS A 33 -3.47 20.30 -5.34
C LYS A 33 -2.80 19.09 -4.67
N ARG A 34 -3.03 18.90 -3.37
CA ARG A 34 -2.50 17.75 -2.61
C ARG A 34 -3.25 16.48 -2.99
N HIS A 35 -4.55 16.59 -3.24
CA HIS A 35 -5.40 15.50 -3.75
C HIS A 35 -4.93 15.02 -5.11
N GLU A 36 -4.81 15.93 -6.08
CA GLU A 36 -4.36 15.63 -7.44
C GLU A 36 -2.98 14.99 -7.42
N GLY A 37 -2.03 15.58 -6.69
CA GLY A 37 -0.69 15.04 -6.56
C GLY A 37 -0.64 13.64 -5.95
N PHE A 38 -1.57 13.30 -5.04
CA PHE A 38 -1.64 11.95 -4.47
C PHE A 38 -2.10 10.94 -5.52
N HIS A 39 -3.11 11.28 -6.33
CA HIS A 39 -3.66 10.36 -7.34
C HIS A 39 -2.71 10.09 -8.51
N VAL A 40 -1.79 11.02 -8.82
CA VAL A 40 -0.78 10.83 -9.87
C VAL A 40 0.05 9.56 -9.66
N TRP A 41 0.48 9.28 -8.43
CA TRP A 41 1.38 8.15 -8.15
C TRP A 41 0.67 6.98 -7.45
N SER A 42 -0.37 7.26 -6.67
CA SER A 42 -1.08 6.22 -5.91
C SER A 42 -2.00 5.38 -6.77
N CYS A 43 -2.46 5.89 -7.92
CA CYS A 43 -3.41 5.27 -8.86
C CYS A 43 -4.65 4.65 -8.21
N ASN A 44 -5.24 5.29 -7.18
CA ASN A 44 -6.40 4.76 -6.45
C ASN A 44 -6.16 3.39 -5.79
N ARG A 45 -4.94 3.14 -5.31
CA ARG A 45 -4.66 2.00 -4.42
C ARG A 45 -5.10 2.32 -2.99
N THR A 46 -5.53 1.30 -2.27
CA THR A 46 -5.80 1.43 -0.83
C THR A 46 -4.48 1.61 -0.05
N PRO A 47 -4.53 2.20 1.16
CA PRO A 47 -3.34 2.46 1.96
C PRO A 47 -2.43 1.25 2.18
N GLU A 48 -2.98 0.08 2.50
CA GLU A 48 -2.18 -1.13 2.74
C GLU A 48 -1.45 -1.61 1.48
N MET A 49 -2.09 -1.46 0.31
CA MET A 49 -1.49 -1.82 -0.97
C MET A 49 -0.36 -0.85 -1.34
N LEU A 50 -0.54 0.44 -1.09
CA LEU A 50 0.53 1.43 -1.26
C LEU A 50 1.73 1.13 -0.36
N MET A 51 1.47 0.76 0.91
CA MET A 51 2.52 0.38 1.85
C MET A 51 3.28 -0.85 1.36
N ARG A 52 2.60 -1.96 1.04
CA ARG A 52 3.25 -3.17 0.54
C ARG A 52 4.02 -2.90 -0.75
N LYS A 53 3.45 -2.17 -1.71
CA LYS A 53 4.14 -1.80 -2.96
C LYS A 53 5.43 -1.01 -2.69
N MET A 54 5.39 -0.01 -1.79
CA MET A 54 6.58 0.74 -1.40
C MET A 54 7.63 -0.17 -0.73
N LEU A 55 7.21 -1.07 0.16
CA LEU A 55 8.10 -1.98 0.88
C LEU A 55 8.75 -3.01 -0.04
N ILE A 56 7.97 -3.66 -0.92
CA ILE A 56 8.47 -4.62 -1.92
C ILE A 56 9.50 -3.95 -2.82
N ARG A 57 9.15 -2.80 -3.41
CA ARG A 57 10.05 -2.11 -4.34
C ARG A 57 11.30 -1.57 -3.64
N ALA A 58 11.23 -1.25 -2.36
CA ALA A 58 12.39 -0.81 -1.58
C ALA A 58 13.44 -1.94 -1.38
N ILE A 59 13.02 -3.21 -1.40
CA ILE A 59 13.94 -4.37 -1.36
C ILE A 59 14.81 -4.42 -2.62
N GLY A 60 14.22 -4.07 -3.77
CA GLY A 60 14.92 -4.07 -5.04
C GLY A 60 15.95 -2.95 -5.21
N LEU A 61 15.88 -1.88 -4.39
CA LEU A 61 16.78 -0.73 -4.53
C LEU A 61 18.19 -0.99 -4.00
N GLU A 62 19.19 -0.51 -4.73
CA GLU A 62 20.58 -0.48 -4.26
C GLU A 62 20.77 0.50 -3.09
N GLY A 63 21.61 0.16 -2.12
CA GLY A 63 21.89 1.02 -0.97
C GLY A 63 21.09 0.65 0.27
N LYS A 64 20.83 1.62 1.17
CA LYS A 64 20.17 1.40 2.47
C LYS A 64 18.70 1.80 2.42
N HIS A 65 17.90 1.08 1.63
CA HIS A 65 16.49 1.39 1.42
C HIS A 65 15.54 0.30 1.94
N ALA A 66 15.96 -0.95 1.92
CA ALA A 66 15.17 -2.08 2.42
C ALA A 66 15.10 -2.07 3.94
N LEU A 67 13.99 -2.54 4.52
CA LEU A 67 13.92 -2.81 5.96
C LEU A 67 14.51 -4.19 6.28
N PRO A 68 14.95 -4.43 7.52
CA PRO A 68 15.38 -5.76 7.95
C PRO A 68 14.26 -6.79 7.78
N LEU A 69 14.63 -8.04 7.52
CA LEU A 69 13.67 -9.14 7.29
C LEU A 69 12.55 -9.20 8.33
N SER A 70 12.89 -9.17 9.61
CA SER A 70 11.90 -9.23 10.69
C SER A 70 10.88 -8.09 10.65
N ALA A 71 11.32 -6.89 10.30
CA ALA A 71 10.44 -5.75 10.15
C ALA A 71 9.54 -5.88 8.91
N LEU A 72 10.05 -6.45 7.82
CA LEU A 72 9.25 -6.75 6.64
C LEU A 72 8.20 -7.82 6.95
N GLU A 73 8.57 -8.91 7.62
CA GLU A 73 7.63 -9.96 8.05
C GLU A 73 6.49 -9.39 8.91
N ASP A 74 6.83 -8.58 9.91
CA ASP A 74 5.85 -7.90 10.76
C ASP A 74 4.92 -6.97 9.95
N LEU A 75 5.47 -6.15 9.06
CA LEU A 75 4.69 -5.22 8.24
C LEU A 75 3.77 -5.94 7.26
N PHE A 76 4.23 -7.02 6.61
CA PHE A 76 3.42 -7.82 5.69
C PHE A 76 2.35 -8.61 6.44
N GLY A 77 2.65 -9.06 7.66
CA GLY A 77 1.67 -9.65 8.57
C GLY A 77 0.56 -8.67 8.95
N GLU A 78 0.92 -7.47 9.40
CA GLU A 78 -0.04 -6.45 9.84
C GLU A 78 -0.80 -5.77 8.69
N THR A 79 -0.28 -5.80 7.46
CA THR A 79 -0.98 -5.28 6.28
C THR A 79 -1.80 -6.32 5.53
N GLY A 80 -1.81 -7.59 5.97
CA GLY A 80 -2.67 -8.71 5.55
C GLY A 80 -3.26 -8.68 4.12
N VAL A 81 -2.87 -9.63 3.26
CA VAL A 81 -3.38 -9.70 1.87
C VAL A 81 -4.83 -10.18 1.78
N SER A 82 -5.19 -11.26 2.47
CA SER A 82 -6.49 -11.93 2.32
C SER A 82 -7.62 -11.28 3.13
N ASP A 83 -7.29 -10.66 4.26
CA ASP A 83 -8.26 -10.05 5.19
C ASP A 83 -8.04 -8.53 5.30
N TRP A 84 -7.58 -7.90 4.22
CA TRP A 84 -7.20 -6.48 4.21
C TRP A 84 -8.32 -5.53 4.66
N THR A 85 -9.58 -5.92 4.49
CA THR A 85 -10.74 -5.14 4.96
C THR A 85 -10.79 -5.02 6.48
N ASP A 86 -10.26 -6.02 7.21
CA ASP A 86 -10.25 -6.04 8.68
C ASP A 86 -9.27 -5.05 9.28
N LEU A 87 -8.40 -4.46 8.46
CA LEU A 87 -7.51 -3.37 8.86
C LEU A 87 -8.27 -2.07 9.09
N TYR A 88 -9.45 -1.93 8.49
CA TYR A 88 -10.24 -0.71 8.46
C TYR A 88 -11.39 -0.75 9.45
N ASP A 89 -11.85 0.44 9.87
CA ASP A 89 -13.11 0.55 10.59
C ASP A 89 -14.26 -0.04 9.76
N PRO A 90 -15.19 -0.82 10.36
CA PRO A 90 -16.23 -1.54 9.62
C PRO A 90 -17.13 -0.65 8.76
N ASP A 91 -17.31 0.61 9.15
CA ASP A 91 -18.11 1.58 8.39
C ASP A 91 -17.36 2.22 7.21
N ALA A 92 -16.05 2.01 7.12
CA ALA A 92 -15.23 2.53 6.04
C ALA A 92 -15.33 1.71 4.75
N VAL A 93 -15.67 0.42 4.85
CA VAL A 93 -15.79 -0.52 3.73
C VAL A 93 -17.23 -1.07 3.69
N ILE A 94 -18.05 -0.65 2.71
CA ILE A 94 -19.49 -0.99 2.68
C ILE A 94 -19.77 -2.20 1.79
N TRP A 95 -19.04 -2.33 0.68
CA TRP A 95 -19.48 -3.18 -0.44
C TRP A 95 -19.01 -4.63 -0.30
N LEU A 96 -17.95 -4.90 0.47
CA LEU A 96 -17.49 -6.26 0.76
C LEU A 96 -18.25 -6.92 1.93
N CYS A 97 -19.06 -6.16 2.66
CA CYS A 97 -19.89 -6.64 3.80
C CYS A 97 -21.34 -6.97 3.41
N GLY A 98 -21.64 -7.20 2.12
CA GLY A 98 -22.97 -7.63 1.66
C GLY A 98 -24.08 -6.57 1.69
N LYS A 99 -23.74 -5.30 1.92
CA LYS A 99 -24.68 -4.16 1.94
C LYS A 99 -24.67 -3.35 0.64
N GLY A 100 -23.95 -3.84 -0.37
CA GLY A 100 -23.81 -3.21 -1.67
C GLY A 100 -24.67 -3.86 -2.76
N ASP A 101 -24.98 -3.10 -3.81
CA ASP A 101 -25.52 -3.65 -5.06
C ASP A 101 -24.50 -4.58 -5.73
N LYS A 102 -24.98 -5.71 -6.25
CA LYS A 102 -24.18 -6.83 -6.78
C LYS A 102 -23.16 -6.36 -7.83
N GLU A 103 -23.53 -5.41 -8.69
CA GLU A 103 -22.65 -4.89 -9.73
C GLU A 103 -21.43 -4.15 -9.14
N HIS A 104 -21.64 -3.36 -8.08
CA HIS A 104 -20.56 -2.62 -7.42
C HIS A 104 -19.64 -3.56 -6.63
N VAL A 105 -20.20 -4.62 -6.04
CA VAL A 105 -19.40 -5.68 -5.41
C VAL A 105 -18.52 -6.38 -6.45
N ALA A 106 -19.07 -6.77 -7.61
CA ALA A 106 -18.30 -7.40 -8.68
C ALA A 106 -17.16 -6.50 -9.18
N LYS A 107 -17.44 -5.21 -9.46
CA LYS A 107 -16.41 -4.24 -9.86
C LYS A 107 -15.32 -4.11 -8.80
N ALA A 108 -15.68 -4.01 -7.52
CA ALA A 108 -14.70 -3.90 -6.45
C ALA A 108 -13.80 -5.15 -6.34
N ARG A 109 -14.37 -6.34 -6.57
CA ARG A 109 -13.60 -7.59 -6.64
C ARG A 109 -12.65 -7.62 -7.84
N ASP A 110 -13.12 -7.26 -9.03
CA ASP A 110 -12.30 -7.23 -10.24
C ASP A 110 -11.11 -6.28 -10.07
N TYR A 111 -11.36 -5.09 -9.51
CA TYR A 111 -10.33 -4.13 -9.16
C TYR A 111 -9.33 -4.70 -8.14
N ALA A 112 -9.79 -5.37 -7.08
CA ALA A 112 -8.91 -6.02 -6.09
C ALA A 112 -7.97 -7.03 -6.77
N VAL A 113 -8.52 -7.88 -7.65
CA VAL A 113 -7.75 -8.88 -8.41
C VAL A 113 -6.72 -8.22 -9.32
N GLU A 114 -7.07 -7.17 -10.06
CA GLU A 114 -6.14 -6.44 -10.93
C GLU A 114 -4.88 -6.00 -10.17
N HIS A 115 -5.06 -5.42 -8.99
CA HIS A 115 -3.93 -4.91 -8.23
C HIS A 115 -3.15 -5.99 -7.47
N TRP A 116 -3.81 -7.09 -7.09
CA TRP A 116 -3.07 -8.26 -6.62
C TRP A 116 -2.20 -8.86 -7.73
N VAL A 117 -2.63 -8.80 -9.00
CA VAL A 117 -1.78 -9.17 -10.13
C VAL A 117 -0.60 -8.22 -10.28
N GLU A 118 -0.79 -6.91 -10.09
CA GLU A 118 0.33 -5.94 -10.05
C GLU A 118 1.31 -6.24 -8.90
N GLU A 119 0.79 -6.47 -7.69
CA GLU A 119 1.61 -6.78 -6.51
C GLU A 119 2.35 -8.12 -6.68
N LEU A 120 1.73 -9.11 -7.31
CA LEU A 120 2.36 -10.37 -7.69
C LEU A 120 3.50 -10.15 -8.68
N SER A 121 3.31 -9.27 -9.66
CA SER A 121 4.37 -8.86 -10.58
C SER A 121 5.53 -8.23 -9.79
N ASP A 122 5.28 -7.18 -9.01
CA ASP A 122 6.30 -6.51 -8.18
C ASP A 122 7.09 -7.49 -7.30
N THR A 123 6.38 -8.45 -6.69
CA THR A 123 6.97 -9.50 -5.84
C THR A 123 7.90 -10.41 -6.65
N ARG A 124 7.46 -10.93 -7.80
CA ARG A 124 8.27 -11.80 -8.67
C ARG A 124 9.48 -11.09 -9.24
N TRP A 125 9.31 -9.84 -9.64
CA TRP A 125 10.40 -9.00 -10.12
C TRP A 125 11.46 -8.78 -9.03
N THR A 126 11.02 -8.54 -7.80
CA THR A 126 11.92 -8.41 -6.64
C THR A 126 12.65 -9.72 -6.35
N ILE A 127 11.96 -10.86 -6.35
CA ILE A 127 12.56 -12.20 -6.19
C ILE A 127 13.63 -12.44 -7.27
N ASN A 128 13.31 -12.18 -8.54
CA ASN A 128 14.25 -12.37 -9.64
C ASN A 128 15.47 -11.45 -9.52
N SER A 129 15.27 -10.20 -9.08
CA SER A 129 16.36 -9.24 -8.87
C SER A 129 17.32 -9.74 -7.78
N LEU A 130 16.79 -10.30 -6.69
CA LEU A 130 17.58 -10.90 -5.62
C LEU A 130 18.35 -12.15 -6.11
N LEU A 131 17.68 -13.07 -6.80
CA LEU A 131 18.26 -14.36 -7.21
C LEU A 131 19.33 -14.23 -8.30
N TYR A 132 19.09 -13.35 -9.27
CA TYR A 132 19.93 -13.29 -10.48
C TYR A 132 20.89 -12.10 -10.47
N ARG A 133 20.82 -11.21 -9.47
CA ARG A 133 21.59 -9.96 -9.39
C ARG A 133 21.55 -9.15 -10.69
N ARG A 134 20.44 -9.31 -11.40
CA ARG A 134 20.15 -8.64 -12.66
C ARG A 134 18.87 -7.87 -12.43
N TYR A 135 18.97 -6.55 -12.48
CA TYR A 135 17.86 -5.76 -12.99
C TYR A 135 17.61 -6.28 -14.41
N PHE A 136 16.49 -6.95 -14.61
CA PHE A 136 16.10 -7.36 -15.96
C PHE A 136 15.71 -6.08 -16.72
N PRO A 137 16.40 -5.76 -17.83
CA PRO A 137 16.05 -4.59 -18.62
C PRO A 137 14.87 -4.97 -19.51
N VAL A 138 13.66 -5.02 -18.95
CA VAL A 138 12.45 -5.20 -19.76
C VAL A 138 11.50 -4.06 -19.43
N ALA A 139 11.72 -2.90 -20.06
CA ALA A 139 10.81 -1.75 -20.20
C ALA A 139 10.17 -1.14 -18.92
N ALA A 140 10.36 -1.74 -17.75
CA ALA A 140 9.79 -1.40 -16.44
C ALA A 140 10.80 -0.71 -15.51
N GLU A 141 12.07 -0.57 -15.94
CA GLU A 141 13.10 0.15 -15.16
C GLU A 141 12.71 1.62 -14.92
N ASP A 142 11.94 2.23 -15.83
CA ASP A 142 11.44 3.60 -15.65
C ASP A 142 10.21 3.61 -14.75
N ASP A 143 9.17 2.80 -14.98
CA ASP A 143 7.90 2.88 -14.24
C ASP A 143 8.04 2.45 -12.76
N ASP A 144 8.98 1.55 -12.46
CA ASP A 144 9.12 1.00 -11.12
C ASP A 144 9.89 1.88 -10.14
N ARG A 145 11.00 2.45 -10.62
CA ARG A 145 11.73 3.50 -9.92
C ARG A 145 10.93 4.79 -9.86
N GLU A 146 10.13 5.05 -10.89
CA GLU A 146 9.26 6.22 -10.95
C GLU A 146 8.23 6.21 -9.82
N PHE A 147 7.57 5.08 -9.53
CA PHE A 147 6.63 5.00 -8.40
C PHE A 147 7.27 5.42 -7.07
N LEU A 148 8.40 4.81 -6.68
CA LEU A 148 9.06 5.13 -5.41
C LEU A 148 9.57 6.57 -5.40
N ARG A 149 10.12 7.04 -6.53
CA ARG A 149 10.57 8.42 -6.69
C ARG A 149 9.42 9.41 -6.52
N GLN A 150 8.28 9.16 -7.16
CA GLN A 150 7.08 9.99 -7.05
C GLN A 150 6.52 9.98 -5.64
N ALA A 151 6.43 8.82 -4.98
CA ALA A 151 5.98 8.72 -3.59
C ALA A 151 6.89 9.52 -2.65
N MET A 152 8.21 9.35 -2.80
CA MET A 152 9.20 10.09 -2.00
C MET A 152 9.14 11.60 -2.27
N MET A 153 9.02 12.04 -3.52
CA MET A 153 8.84 13.45 -3.88
C MET A 153 7.54 14.02 -3.33
N PHE A 154 6.43 13.28 -3.43
CA PHE A 154 5.14 13.69 -2.92
C PHE A 154 5.21 13.90 -1.40
N PHE A 155 5.81 12.98 -0.66
CA PHE A 155 5.97 13.12 0.79
C PHE A 155 7.17 13.96 1.22
N GLN A 156 7.98 14.45 0.28
CA GLN A 156 9.21 15.22 0.54
C GLN A 156 10.19 14.45 1.44
N THR A 157 10.41 13.18 1.12
CA THR A 157 11.27 12.27 1.87
C THR A 157 12.38 11.72 0.99
N ASN A 158 13.45 11.20 1.63
CA ASN A 158 14.60 10.62 0.93
C ASN A 158 14.71 9.10 1.13
N SER A 159 13.70 8.46 1.73
CA SER A 159 13.67 7.00 1.90
C SER A 159 12.25 6.44 1.80
N PRO A 160 12.07 5.22 1.27
CA PRO A 160 10.77 4.56 1.24
C PRO A 160 10.15 4.40 2.63
N GLN A 161 10.96 4.09 3.65
CA GLN A 161 10.50 4.01 5.04
C GLN A 161 9.87 5.32 5.52
N ALA A 162 10.52 6.45 5.25
CA ALA A 162 9.99 7.76 5.65
C ALA A 162 8.73 8.13 4.86
N ALA A 163 8.63 7.74 3.59
CA ALA A 163 7.42 7.89 2.79
C ALA A 163 6.24 7.09 3.39
N VAL A 164 6.46 5.82 3.75
CA VAL A 164 5.46 4.99 4.44
C VAL A 164 5.06 5.59 5.79
N GLN A 165 6.03 6.06 6.57
CA GLN A 165 5.76 6.73 7.85
C GLN A 165 4.93 8.01 7.65
N THR A 166 5.20 8.79 6.60
CA THR A 166 4.44 10.01 6.28
C THR A 166 3.03 9.67 5.82
N LEU A 167 2.85 8.64 4.97
CA LEU A 167 1.53 8.12 4.60
C LEU A 167 0.68 7.81 5.85
N LEU A 168 1.29 7.21 6.88
CA LEU A 168 0.63 6.82 8.12
C LEU A 168 0.38 7.97 9.12
N THR A 169 1.03 9.13 8.94
CA THR A 169 1.04 10.20 9.95
C THR A 169 0.64 11.59 9.45
N GLU A 170 0.61 11.81 8.13
CA GLU A 170 0.27 13.12 7.56
C GLU A 170 -1.15 13.51 7.97
N LYS A 171 -1.28 14.73 8.49
CA LYS A 171 -2.55 15.30 8.98
C LYS A 171 -2.83 16.64 8.35
N TYR A 172 -4.12 16.94 8.21
CA TYR A 172 -4.63 18.26 7.91
C TYR A 172 -5.82 18.54 8.82
N LYS A 173 -5.86 19.74 9.41
CA LYS A 173 -6.91 20.12 10.38
C LYS A 173 -7.11 19.08 11.49
N ASN A 174 -6.01 18.51 12.00
CA ASN A 174 -5.94 17.46 13.04
C ASN A 174 -6.49 16.07 12.65
N GLU A 175 -6.90 15.85 11.40
CA GLU A 175 -7.33 14.55 10.91
C GLU A 175 -6.25 13.92 10.01
N LEU A 176 -6.15 12.58 10.04
CA LEU A 176 -5.27 11.83 9.14
C LEU A 176 -5.74 11.97 7.70
N LEU A 177 -4.79 12.10 6.77
CA LEU A 177 -5.14 12.34 5.36
C LEU A 177 -5.39 11.09 4.55
N TRP A 178 -4.48 10.12 4.66
CA TRP A 178 -4.41 8.99 3.72
C TRP A 178 -4.83 7.67 4.34
N VAL A 179 -4.75 7.58 5.67
CA VAL A 179 -5.06 6.36 6.43
C VAL A 179 -6.14 6.62 7.48
N LYS A 180 -7.01 7.62 7.28
CA LYS A 180 -8.07 7.98 8.22
C LYS A 180 -8.93 6.79 8.69
N PRO A 181 -9.39 5.88 7.80
CA PRO A 181 -10.22 4.74 8.20
C PRO A 181 -9.42 3.56 8.77
N LEU A 182 -8.09 3.60 8.78
CA LEU A 182 -7.27 2.51 9.29
C LEU A 182 -7.41 2.45 10.81
N LYS A 183 -7.72 1.26 11.35
CA LYS A 183 -7.85 1.06 12.80
C LYS A 183 -6.62 1.57 13.52
N ASP A 184 -6.84 2.35 14.58
CA ASP A 184 -5.76 2.98 15.35
C ASP A 184 -4.76 1.95 15.91
N THR A 185 -5.25 0.76 16.29
CA THR A 185 -4.42 -0.37 16.75
C THR A 185 -3.47 -0.85 15.66
N VAL A 186 -3.95 -1.05 14.43
CA VAL A 186 -3.14 -1.44 13.27
C VAL A 186 -2.13 -0.34 12.95
N ARG A 187 -2.59 0.92 12.85
CA ARG A 187 -1.72 2.07 12.56
C ARG A 187 -0.56 2.19 13.56
N ARG A 188 -0.84 2.04 14.86
CA ARG A 188 0.20 2.11 15.90
C ARG A 188 1.20 0.97 15.83
N LYS A 189 0.77 -0.25 15.50
CA LYS A 189 1.69 -1.37 15.30
C LYS A 189 2.61 -1.14 14.12
N LEU A 190 2.08 -0.73 12.97
CA LEU A 190 2.87 -0.40 11.78
C LEU A 190 3.92 0.68 12.08
N LEU A 191 3.50 1.76 12.77
CA LEU A 191 4.42 2.83 13.18
C LEU A 191 5.48 2.36 14.19
N THR A 192 5.14 1.42 15.08
CA THR A 192 6.10 0.84 16.03
C THR A 192 7.17 0.05 15.30
N VAL A 193 6.77 -0.82 14.37
CA VAL A 193 7.73 -1.61 13.55
C VAL A 193 8.62 -0.68 12.74
N LEU A 194 8.04 0.32 12.06
CA LEU A 194 8.80 1.31 11.29
C LEU A 194 9.76 2.12 12.16
N GLY A 195 9.35 2.54 13.36
CA GLY A 195 10.20 3.32 14.27
C GLY A 195 11.38 2.54 14.85
N CYS A 196 11.25 1.21 14.96
CA CYS A 196 12.29 0.33 15.48
C CYS A 196 13.23 -0.19 14.38
N ALA A 197 12.80 -0.21 13.12
CA ALA A 197 13.57 -0.71 12.00
C ALA A 197 14.56 0.32 11.45
N ARG A 198 15.80 -0.09 11.19
CA ARG A 198 16.78 0.72 10.46
C ARG A 198 16.95 0.16 9.05
N PRO A 199 16.88 0.98 7.99
CA PRO A 199 17.12 0.50 6.65
C PRO A 199 18.50 -0.11 6.49
N VAL A 200 18.55 -1.21 5.75
CA VAL A 200 19.73 -2.02 5.51
C VAL A 200 19.99 -2.13 4.01
N SER A 201 21.23 -2.46 3.67
CA SER A 201 21.57 -2.97 2.35
C SER A 201 21.39 -4.47 2.36
N ILE A 202 20.72 -5.01 1.34
CA ILE A 202 20.53 -6.45 1.20
C ILE A 202 21.85 -7.06 0.76
N GLY A 203 22.45 -7.88 1.63
CA GLY A 203 23.63 -8.66 1.33
C GLY A 203 23.28 -10.10 0.98
N TYR A 204 24.30 -10.87 0.58
CA TYR A 204 24.14 -12.27 0.17
C TYR A 204 23.52 -13.17 1.25
N LYS A 205 23.71 -12.83 2.54
CA LYS A 205 23.17 -13.63 3.65
C LYS A 205 21.67 -13.40 3.84
N GLU A 206 21.19 -12.22 3.48
CA GLU A 206 19.80 -11.80 3.62
C GLU A 206 18.95 -12.17 2.39
N GLU A 207 19.58 -12.32 1.21
CA GLU A 207 18.91 -12.66 -0.07
C GLU A 207 18.01 -13.90 0.04
N GLY A 208 18.52 -15.02 0.57
CA GLY A 208 17.79 -16.29 0.68
C GLY A 208 16.52 -16.17 1.54
N PRO A 209 16.65 -15.79 2.82
CA PRO A 209 15.49 -15.57 3.69
C PRO A 209 14.46 -14.56 3.15
N LEU A 210 14.92 -13.49 2.48
CA LEU A 210 14.01 -12.54 1.83
C LEU A 210 13.24 -13.15 0.67
N VAL A 211 13.90 -13.97 -0.16
CA VAL A 211 13.24 -14.70 -1.24
C VAL A 211 12.17 -15.64 -0.68
N ASP A 212 12.44 -16.32 0.44
CA ASP A 212 11.47 -17.21 1.06
C ASP A 212 10.25 -16.45 1.59
N MET A 213 10.46 -15.34 2.29
CA MET A 213 9.37 -14.45 2.74
C MET A 213 8.54 -13.91 1.57
N LEU A 214 9.18 -13.47 0.48
CA LEU A 214 8.49 -12.97 -0.71
C LEU A 214 7.71 -14.09 -1.45
N LYS A 215 8.22 -15.33 -1.46
CA LYS A 215 7.47 -16.48 -2.00
C LYS A 215 6.25 -16.80 -1.15
N GLU A 216 6.35 -16.74 0.17
CA GLU A 216 5.17 -16.90 1.03
C GLU A 216 4.14 -15.80 0.77
N HIS A 217 4.60 -14.56 0.58
CA HIS A 217 3.73 -13.44 0.20
C HIS A 217 3.06 -13.66 -1.16
N GLU A 218 3.82 -14.10 -2.18
CA GLU A 218 3.29 -14.49 -3.49
C GLU A 218 2.19 -15.55 -3.35
N MET A 219 2.40 -16.58 -2.51
CA MET A 219 1.40 -17.62 -2.29
C MET A 219 0.12 -17.07 -1.64
N ARG A 220 0.23 -16.11 -0.71
CA ARG A 220 -0.93 -15.42 -0.12
C ARG A 220 -1.69 -14.60 -1.16
N ILE A 221 -0.98 -13.89 -2.04
CA ILE A 221 -1.58 -13.14 -3.16
C ILE A 221 -2.33 -14.09 -4.09
N VAL A 222 -1.70 -15.19 -4.53
CA VAL A 222 -2.33 -16.18 -5.41
C VAL A 222 -3.57 -16.79 -4.75
N SER A 223 -3.49 -17.13 -3.47
CA SER A 223 -4.63 -17.63 -2.71
C SER A 223 -5.78 -16.63 -2.65
N GLY A 224 -5.49 -15.33 -2.43
CA GLY A 224 -6.48 -14.25 -2.46
C GLY A 224 -7.15 -14.11 -3.82
N ILE A 225 -6.38 -14.13 -4.92
CA ILE A 225 -6.91 -14.08 -6.29
C ILE A 225 -7.85 -15.26 -6.56
N VAL A 226 -7.44 -16.49 -6.21
CA VAL A 226 -8.27 -17.70 -6.42
C VAL A 226 -9.55 -17.62 -5.60
N HIS A 227 -9.46 -17.19 -4.34
CA HIS A 227 -10.60 -17.04 -3.44
C HIS A 227 -11.63 -16.03 -3.97
N GLU A 228 -11.20 -14.84 -4.38
CA GLU A 228 -12.11 -13.83 -4.91
C GLU A 228 -12.72 -14.21 -6.26
N ARG A 229 -12.00 -14.95 -7.12
CA ARG A 229 -12.54 -15.47 -8.37
C ARG A 229 -13.52 -16.63 -8.20
N SER A 230 -13.56 -17.28 -7.03
CA SER A 230 -14.43 -18.42 -6.74
C SER A 230 -15.77 -18.01 -6.09
N ARG A 231 -15.99 -16.72 -5.82
CA ARG A 231 -17.16 -16.14 -5.15
C ARG A 231 -18.09 -15.39 -6.10
#